data_AF-A0A965C221-F1
#
_entry.id   AF-A0A965C221-F1
#
_cell.length_a   1.000
_cell.length_b   1.000
_cell.length_c   1.000
_cell.angle_alpha   90.00
_cell.angle_beta   90.00
_cell.angle_gamma   90.00
#
_symmetry.space_group_name_H-M   'P 1'
#
loop_
_entity.id
_entity.type
_entity.pdbx_description
1 polymer ?
#
loop_
_entity_poly.entity_id
_entity_poly.type
_entity_poly.pdbx_seq_one_letter_code
_entity_poly.pdbx_strand_id
1 'polypeptide(L)'
;MNKIAPIADIKPTSAISAPDITVKARDAFGIDLDMDVPAFSVRTEHVPEIDTSYRFDKETTLAIVAGFAFNRRVMIQGYHGTGKSTHIEQVAARLNWPCIRVNLDSHISRIDLIGKDAIVLKDGQQVTEFR
;
A
#
# COMPACT_ATOMS: atom_id res chain seq x y z
N MET A 1 -2.09 -8.81 -20.39
CA MET A 1 -1.76 -10.04 -19.63
C MET A 1 -0.59 -9.70 -18.72
N ASN A 2 -0.85 -9.33 -17.46
CA ASN A 2 0.25 -9.12 -16.50
C ASN A 2 0.64 -10.48 -15.94
N LYS A 3 1.83 -10.95 -16.36
CA LYS A 3 2.47 -12.13 -15.79
C LYS A 3 2.74 -11.84 -14.31
N ILE A 4 2.18 -12.67 -13.43
CA ILE A 4 2.56 -12.70 -12.01
C ILE A 4 4.05 -13.04 -11.99
N ALA A 5 4.88 -12.12 -11.50
CA ALA A 5 6.30 -12.39 -11.34
C ALA A 5 6.48 -13.61 -10.41
N PRO A 6 7.30 -14.61 -10.77
CA PRO A 6 7.53 -15.76 -9.91
C PRO A 6 8.09 -15.30 -8.55
N ILE A 7 7.74 -16.00 -7.47
CA ILE A 7 8.04 -15.69 -6.06
C ILE A 7 9.55 -15.42 -5.82
N ALA A 8 10.44 -15.90 -6.69
CA ALA A 8 11.89 -15.69 -6.62
C ALA A 8 12.36 -14.25 -6.94
N ASP A 9 11.52 -13.39 -7.54
CA ASP A 9 11.90 -12.04 -8.00
C ASP A 9 11.35 -10.89 -7.11
N ILE A 10 10.74 -11.22 -5.96
CA ILE A 10 10.18 -10.21 -5.06
C ILE A 10 11.32 -9.51 -4.29
N LYS A 11 11.49 -8.21 -4.53
CA LYS A 11 12.48 -7.38 -3.82
C LYS A 11 11.96 -6.95 -2.45
N PRO A 12 12.85 -6.72 -1.47
CA PRO A 12 12.45 -6.10 -0.21
C PRO A 12 11.91 -4.69 -0.47
N THR A 13 10.92 -4.23 0.30
CA THR A 13 10.35 -2.89 0.11
C THR A 13 11.39 -1.78 0.32
N SER A 14 12.43 -2.02 1.10
CA SER A 14 13.55 -1.09 1.29
C SER A 14 14.38 -0.83 0.01
N ALA A 15 14.22 -1.65 -1.04
CA ALA A 15 14.93 -1.48 -2.31
C ALA A 15 14.34 -0.39 -3.22
N ILE A 16 13.18 0.16 -2.87
CA ILE A 16 12.52 1.25 -3.61
C ILE A 16 12.36 2.48 -2.71
N SER A 17 12.38 3.67 -3.30
CA SER A 17 12.32 4.94 -2.53
C SER A 17 11.26 5.92 -3.04
N ALA A 18 11.12 6.05 -4.35
CA ALA A 18 10.11 6.87 -4.99
C ALA A 18 9.58 6.17 -6.25
N PRO A 19 8.33 6.46 -6.66
CA PRO A 19 7.77 5.95 -7.91
C PRO A 19 8.65 6.34 -9.09
N ASP A 20 8.96 5.38 -9.95
CA ASP A 20 9.91 5.52 -11.06
C ASP A 20 9.23 5.47 -12.44
N ILE A 21 7.93 5.16 -12.47
CA ILE A 21 7.13 5.13 -13.69
C ILE A 21 5.80 5.85 -13.48
N THR A 22 5.10 6.07 -14.59
CA THR A 22 3.76 6.64 -14.62
C THR A 22 2.86 5.75 -15.46
N VAL A 23 1.63 5.55 -15.02
CA VAL A 23 0.64 4.73 -15.72
C VAL A 23 -0.65 5.52 -15.94
N LYS A 24 -1.33 5.25 -17.04
CA LYS A 24 -2.66 5.81 -17.30
C LYS A 24 -3.67 5.13 -16.38
N ALA A 25 -4.42 5.91 -15.60
CA ALA A 25 -5.46 5.40 -14.72
C ALA A 25 -6.52 4.58 -15.49
N ARG A 26 -6.84 5.02 -16.71
CA ARG A 26 -7.73 4.33 -17.63
C ARG A 26 -7.32 2.87 -17.86
N ASP A 27 -6.05 2.64 -18.14
CA ASP A 27 -5.53 1.31 -18.47
C ASP A 27 -5.34 0.46 -17.21
N ALA A 28 -4.90 1.08 -16.11
CA ALA A 28 -4.65 0.38 -14.85
C ALA A 28 -5.93 -0.16 -14.19
N PHE A 29 -7.02 0.62 -14.25
CA PHE A 29 -8.25 0.35 -13.49
C PHE A 29 -9.47 0.03 -14.37
N GLY A 30 -9.38 0.20 -15.69
CA GLY A 30 -10.49 -0.04 -16.61
C GLY A 30 -11.65 0.95 -16.44
N ILE A 31 -11.36 2.17 -15.99
CA ILE A 31 -12.35 3.25 -15.80
C ILE A 31 -12.06 4.40 -16.75
N ASP A 32 -13.09 5.13 -17.17
CA ASP A 32 -12.92 6.33 -17.98
C ASP A 32 -12.37 7.48 -17.12
N LEU A 33 -11.05 7.51 -16.94
CA LEU A 33 -10.33 8.54 -16.20
C LEU A 33 -9.06 8.94 -16.95
N ASP A 34 -9.03 10.18 -17.44
CA ASP A 34 -7.85 10.76 -18.09
C ASP A 34 -6.90 11.37 -17.05
N MET A 35 -6.07 10.50 -16.47
CA MET A 35 -5.10 10.88 -15.44
C MET A 35 -3.88 9.96 -15.51
N ASP A 36 -2.71 10.58 -15.36
CA ASP A 36 -1.43 9.90 -15.16
C ASP A 36 -1.17 9.73 -13.67
N VAL A 37 -0.81 8.52 -13.24
CA VAL A 37 -0.63 8.17 -11.83
C VAL A 37 0.78 7.60 -11.61
N PRO A 38 1.52 8.07 -10.59
CA PRO A 38 2.82 7.51 -10.26
C PRO A 38 2.71 6.06 -9.77
N ALA A 39 3.62 5.21 -10.25
CA ALA A 39 3.67 3.78 -9.93
C ALA A 39 5.13 3.31 -9.81
N PHE A 40 5.32 2.10 -9.28
CA PHE A 40 6.63 1.44 -9.23
C PHE A 40 6.76 0.41 -10.35
N SER A 41 7.92 0.37 -11.01
CA SER A 41 8.24 -0.63 -12.02
C SER A 41 8.47 -2.02 -11.41
N VAL A 42 8.86 -2.06 -10.14
CA VAL A 42 9.19 -3.29 -9.40
C VAL A 42 8.15 -3.56 -8.32
N ARG A 43 7.64 -4.80 -8.29
CA ARG A 43 6.83 -5.32 -7.19
C ARG A 43 7.73 -5.71 -6.00
N THR A 44 7.32 -5.34 -4.79
CA THR A 44 8.00 -5.69 -3.54
C THR A 44 7.11 -6.52 -2.62
N GLU A 45 7.69 -7.03 -1.54
CA GLU A 45 7.03 -7.97 -0.60
C GLU A 45 5.75 -7.44 0.05
N HIS A 46 5.59 -6.11 0.17
CA HIS A 46 4.43 -5.47 0.77
C HIS A 46 3.38 -5.03 -0.25
N VAL A 47 3.58 -5.30 -1.54
CA VAL A 47 2.57 -4.99 -2.56
C VAL A 47 1.47 -6.06 -2.49
N PRO A 48 0.19 -5.70 -2.36
CA PRO A 48 -0.90 -6.68 -2.30
C PRO A 48 -1.04 -7.50 -3.59
N GLU A 49 -1.61 -8.70 -3.48
CA GLU A 49 -1.92 -9.54 -4.65
C GLU A 49 -2.98 -8.90 -5.55
N ILE A 50 -2.82 -9.11 -6.85
CA ILE A 50 -3.77 -8.61 -7.84
C ILE A 50 -4.97 -9.56 -7.91
N ASP A 51 -6.16 -9.04 -7.65
CA ASP A 51 -7.42 -9.69 -7.99
C ASP A 51 -7.85 -9.21 -9.39
N THR A 52 -7.84 -10.11 -10.36
CA THR A 52 -8.25 -9.81 -11.74
C THR A 52 -9.77 -9.70 -11.91
N SER A 53 -10.55 -10.21 -10.97
CA SER A 53 -12.01 -10.14 -10.96
C SER A 53 -12.54 -8.86 -10.30
N TYR A 54 -11.66 -8.10 -9.62
CA TYR A 54 -12.04 -6.87 -8.94
C TYR A 54 -12.57 -5.81 -9.91
N ARG A 55 -13.69 -5.18 -9.54
CA ARG A 55 -14.31 -4.11 -10.31
C ARG A 55 -14.16 -2.79 -9.57
N PHE A 56 -13.44 -1.85 -10.17
CA PHE A 56 -13.21 -0.54 -9.60
C PHE A 56 -14.44 0.36 -9.76
N ASP A 57 -14.94 0.88 -8.64
CA ASP A 57 -15.79 2.06 -8.61
C ASP A 57 -14.98 3.32 -9.03
N LYS A 58 -15.54 4.13 -9.94
CA LYS A 58 -14.83 5.25 -10.56
C LYS A 58 -14.54 6.38 -9.57
N GLU A 59 -15.52 6.79 -8.77
CA GLU A 59 -15.40 7.93 -7.86
C GLU A 59 -14.41 7.64 -6.73
N THR A 60 -14.52 6.47 -6.13
CA THR A 60 -13.60 6.03 -5.07
C THR A 60 -12.18 5.90 -5.60
N THR A 61 -12.02 5.33 -6.81
CA THR A 61 -10.69 5.20 -7.43
C THR A 61 -10.08 6.55 -7.72
N LEU A 62 -10.84 7.50 -8.27
CA LEU A 62 -10.38 8.88 -8.53
C LEU A 62 -9.83 9.53 -7.26
N ALA A 63 -10.57 9.44 -6.15
CA ALA A 63 -10.14 10.01 -4.87
C ALA A 63 -8.81 9.40 -4.39
N ILE A 64 -8.67 8.07 -4.50
CA ILE A 64 -7.46 7.37 -4.09
C ILE A 64 -6.28 7.76 -4.98
N VAL A 65 -6.40 7.69 -6.31
CA VAL A 65 -5.29 8.00 -7.23
C VAL A 65 -4.86 9.46 -7.15
N ALA A 66 -5.78 10.38 -6.85
CA ALA A 66 -5.45 11.77 -6.52
C ALA A 66 -4.60 11.86 -5.25
N GLY A 67 -4.85 11.00 -4.25
CA GLY A 67 -4.01 10.82 -3.08
C GLY A 67 -2.57 10.44 -3.44
N PHE A 68 -2.39 9.43 -4.30
CA PHE A 68 -1.08 8.98 -4.77
C PHE A 68 -0.35 10.04 -5.61
N ALA A 69 -1.04 10.67 -6.56
CA ALA A 69 -0.42 11.62 -7.48
C ALA A 69 -0.06 12.97 -6.84
N PHE A 70 -0.86 13.44 -5.87
CA PHE A 70 -0.71 14.77 -5.29
C PHE A 70 -0.36 14.76 -3.80
N ASN A 71 0.03 13.58 -3.27
CA ASN A 71 0.35 13.39 -1.85
C ASN A 71 -0.76 13.93 -0.92
N ARG A 72 -2.03 13.68 -1.29
CA ARG A 72 -3.20 14.10 -0.51
C ARG A 72 -3.61 12.98 0.45
N ARG A 73 -3.99 13.36 1.67
CA ARG A 73 -4.59 12.42 2.62
C ARG A 73 -6.02 12.13 2.17
N VAL A 74 -6.36 10.85 2.02
CA VAL A 74 -7.67 10.40 1.53
C VAL A 74 -8.37 9.66 2.65
N MET A 75 -9.63 10.02 2.89
CA MET A 75 -10.52 9.32 3.80
C MET A 75 -11.62 8.64 2.99
N ILE A 76 -11.80 7.34 3.16
CA ILE A 76 -12.86 6.56 2.51
C ILE A 76 -13.87 6.14 3.58
N GLN A 77 -15.13 6.47 3.35
CA GLN A 77 -16.23 6.15 4.27
C GLN A 77 -17.27 5.26 3.58
N GLY A 78 -17.94 4.42 4.38
CA GLY A 78 -19.02 3.56 3.92
C GLY A 78 -19.32 2.45 4.92
N TYR A 79 -20.45 1.76 4.74
CA TYR A 79 -20.88 0.66 5.61
C TYR A 79 -19.83 -0.46 5.70
N HIS A 80 -19.90 -1.26 6.76
CA HIS A 80 -19.02 -2.43 6.89
C HIS A 80 -19.28 -3.43 5.75
N GLY A 81 -18.25 -4.16 5.34
CA GLY A 81 -18.37 -5.17 4.28
C GLY A 81 -18.47 -4.64 2.84
N THR A 82 -18.43 -3.32 2.60
CA THR A 82 -18.52 -2.74 1.24
C THR A 82 -17.20 -2.70 0.47
N GLY A 83 -16.18 -3.45 0.90
CA GLY A 83 -14.92 -3.56 0.16
C GLY A 83 -13.93 -2.39 0.28
N LYS A 84 -14.12 -1.44 1.22
CA LYS A 84 -13.24 -0.26 1.37
C LYS A 84 -11.73 -0.59 1.42
N SER A 85 -11.35 -1.53 2.29
CA SER A 85 -9.95 -1.93 2.44
C SER A 85 -9.43 -2.63 1.19
N THR A 86 -10.24 -3.54 0.62
CA THR A 86 -9.91 -4.24 -0.63
C THR A 86 -9.74 -3.26 -1.79
N HIS A 87 -10.52 -2.17 -1.85
CA HIS A 87 -10.38 -1.16 -2.89
C HIS A 87 -9.02 -0.46 -2.83
N ILE A 88 -8.56 -0.08 -1.64
CA ILE A 88 -7.23 0.50 -1.44
C ILE A 88 -6.14 -0.50 -1.85
N GLU A 89 -6.27 -1.75 -1.42
CA GLU A 89 -5.31 -2.81 -1.74
C GLU A 89 -5.22 -3.08 -3.24
N GLN A 90 -6.36 -3.13 -3.93
CA GLN A 90 -6.38 -3.35 -5.37
C GLN A 90 -5.85 -2.14 -6.15
N VAL A 91 -6.07 -0.90 -5.67
CA VAL A 91 -5.40 0.27 -6.24
C VAL A 91 -3.88 0.16 -6.07
N ALA A 92 -3.40 -0.14 -4.86
CA ALA A 92 -1.98 -0.30 -4.57
C ALA A 92 -1.35 -1.43 -5.40
N ALA A 93 -2.05 -2.57 -5.53
CA ALA A 93 -1.60 -3.72 -6.32
C ALA A 93 -1.41 -3.38 -7.80
N ARG A 94 -2.29 -2.59 -8.42
CA ARG A 94 -2.15 -2.21 -9.84
C ARG A 94 -1.05 -1.20 -10.10
N LEU A 95 -0.70 -0.42 -9.09
CA LEU A 95 0.35 0.59 -9.17
C LEU A 95 1.70 0.10 -8.60
N ASN A 96 1.78 -1.16 -8.15
CA ASN A 96 2.92 -1.74 -7.40
C ASN A 96 3.32 -0.95 -6.14
N TRP A 97 2.37 -0.31 -5.47
CA TRP A 97 2.66 0.39 -4.24
C TRP A 97 2.68 -0.57 -3.05
N PRO A 98 3.72 -0.53 -2.21
CA PRO A 98 3.71 -1.17 -0.90
C PRO A 98 2.52 -0.67 -0.07
N CYS A 99 1.77 -1.59 0.53
CA CYS A 99 0.58 -1.27 1.30
C CYS A 99 0.66 -1.88 2.70
N ILE A 100 0.78 -1.03 3.72
CA ILE A 100 0.79 -1.45 5.12
C ILE A 100 -0.57 -1.14 5.73
N ARG A 101 -1.26 -2.19 6.21
CA ARG A 101 -2.53 -2.06 6.91
C ARG A 101 -2.28 -1.99 8.42
N VAL A 102 -2.77 -0.92 9.03
CA VAL A 102 -2.78 -0.76 10.49
C VAL A 102 -4.23 -0.76 10.96
N ASN A 103 -4.58 -1.74 11.80
CA ASN A 103 -5.91 -1.77 12.42
C ASN A 103 -5.91 -0.85 13.63
N LEU A 104 -6.88 0.06 13.69
CA LEU A 104 -7.04 0.96 14.82
C LEU A 104 -8.17 0.42 15.71
N ASP A 105 -7.85 0.09 16.95
CA ASP A 105 -8.79 -0.31 17.99
C ASP A 105 -8.51 0.45 19.30
N SER A 106 -9.24 0.13 20.37
CA SER A 106 -9.08 0.81 21.66
C SER A 106 -7.78 0.47 22.40
N HIS A 107 -7.03 -0.54 21.96
CA HIS A 107 -5.79 -0.97 22.58
C HIS A 107 -4.54 -0.41 21.88
N ILE A 108 -4.65 0.07 20.64
CA ILE A 108 -3.50 0.66 19.94
C ILE A 108 -3.05 1.94 20.63
N SER A 109 -1.75 2.05 20.87
CA SER A 109 -1.10 3.21 21.46
C SER A 109 -0.14 3.88 20.47
N ARG A 110 0.34 5.09 20.81
CA ARG A 110 1.36 5.79 20.02
C ARG A 110 2.64 4.95 19.87
N ILE A 111 2.97 4.17 20.88
CA ILE A 111 4.17 3.33 20.90
C ILE A 111 4.07 2.25 19.82
N ASP A 112 2.87 1.72 19.56
CA ASP A 112 2.67 0.70 18.52
C ASP A 112 2.82 1.27 17.10
N LEU A 113 2.70 2.59 16.93
CA LEU A 113 2.83 3.27 15.64
C LEU A 113 4.24 3.82 15.38
N ILE A 114 4.94 4.28 16.43
CA ILE A 114 6.23 4.96 16.31
C ILE A 114 7.39 4.06 16.75
N GLY A 115 7.14 3.15 17.69
CA GLY A 115 8.15 2.40 18.43
C GLY A 115 8.49 3.02 19.79
N LYS A 116 9.30 2.32 20.58
CA LYS A 116 9.90 2.81 21.84
C LYS A 116 11.28 2.22 22.08
N ASP A 117 12.06 2.90 22.90
CA ASP A 117 13.23 2.30 23.51
C ASP A 117 12.81 1.16 24.45
N ALA A 118 13.39 -0.01 24.22
CA ALA A 118 13.21 -1.19 25.04
C ALA A 118 14.56 -1.65 25.59
N ILE A 119 14.61 -1.93 26.89
CA ILE A 119 15.75 -2.60 27.50
C ILE A 119 15.61 -4.08 27.17
N VAL A 120 16.57 -4.61 26.43
CA VAL A 120 16.65 -6.02 26.05
C VAL A 120 17.92 -6.63 26.61
N LEU A 121 17.88 -7.93 26.91
CA LEU A 121 19.08 -8.67 27.29
C LEU A 121 19.74 -9.21 26.02
N LYS A 122 21.00 -8.82 25.80
CA LYS A 122 21.84 -9.33 24.71
C LYS A 122 23.15 -9.81 25.32
N ASP A 123 23.47 -11.09 25.13
CA ASP A 123 24.64 -11.75 25.71
C ASP A 123 24.78 -11.54 27.24
N GLY A 124 23.64 -11.52 27.94
CA GLY A 124 23.58 -11.31 29.39
C GLY A 124 23.74 -9.86 29.86
N GLN A 125 23.93 -8.89 28.94
CA GLN A 125 24.01 -7.47 29.25
C GLN A 125 22.69 -6.76 28.93
N GLN A 126 22.30 -5.81 29.77
CA GLN A 126 21.15 -4.94 29.51
C GLN A 126 21.57 -3.87 28.49
N VAL A 127 20.95 -3.90 27.31
CA VAL A 127 21.20 -2.95 26.23
C VAL A 127 19.89 -2.28 25.85
N THR A 128 19.92 -0.98 25.58
CA THR A 128 18.76 -0.23 25.08
C THR A 128 18.73 -0.35 23.55
N GLU A 129 17.64 -0.89 23.02
CA GLU A 129 17.39 -0.97 21.57
C GLU A 129 16.03 -0.35 21.26
N PHE A 130 15.97 0.43 20.18
CA PHE A 130 14.69 0.95 19.67
C PHE A 130 13.92 -0.19 19.00
N ARG A 131 12.66 -0.38 19.39
CA ARG A 131 11.76 -1.40 18.84
C ARG A 131 10.45 -0.81 18.37
#